data_AF-A0A1B8VTT7-F1
#
_entry.id   AF-A0A1B8VTT7-F1
#
_cell.length_a   1.000
_cell.length_b   1.000
_cell.length_c   1.000
_cell.angle_alpha   90.00
_cell.angle_beta   90.00
_cell.angle_gamma   90.00
#
_symmetry.space_group_name_H-M   'P 1'
#
loop_
_entity.id
_entity.type
_entity.pdbx_description
1 polymer ?
#
loop_
_entity_poly.entity_id
_entity_poly.type
_entity_poly.pdbx_seq_one_letter_code
_entity_poly.pdbx_strand_id
1 'polypeptide(L)'
;MSLILPLDIIEKIQQEYKDQYDCVEDLLTNQSFFHTEEEFILRLIRSILFLSEGSIEQLQKYLNIAKIDFRDVFYWAEYDQNNKQIRDFKKPFKGEYN
;
A
#
# COMPACT_ATOMS: atom_id res chain seq x y z
N MET A 1 -9.95 -5.43 -15.32
CA MET A 1 -10.55 -4.26 -14.64
C MET A 1 -9.40 -3.32 -14.35
N SER A 2 -9.43 -2.08 -14.85
CA SER A 2 -8.39 -1.10 -14.51
C SER A 2 -8.71 -0.55 -13.13
N LEU A 3 -7.81 -0.73 -12.16
CA LEU A 3 -7.98 -0.16 -10.82
C LEU A 3 -7.67 1.33 -10.89
N ILE A 4 -8.63 2.17 -10.51
CA ILE A 4 -8.41 3.62 -10.38
C ILE A 4 -7.88 3.86 -8.96
N LEU A 5 -6.68 4.43 -8.84
CA LEU A 5 -6.09 4.74 -7.54
C LEU A 5 -6.75 5.99 -6.93
N PRO A 6 -7.15 5.95 -5.64
CA PRO A 6 -7.59 7.13 -4.90
C PRO A 6 -6.50 8.19 -4.77
N LEU A 7 -6.91 9.44 -4.59
CA LEU A 7 -6.02 10.60 -4.48
C LEU A 7 -4.95 10.43 -3.39
N ASP A 8 -5.30 9.87 -2.22
CA ASP A 8 -4.34 9.70 -1.12
C ASP A 8 -3.18 8.76 -1.47
N ILE A 9 -3.45 7.73 -2.27
CA ILE A 9 -2.45 6.80 -2.78
C ILE A 9 -1.58 7.50 -3.83
N ILE A 10 -2.19 8.22 -4.77
CA ILE A 10 -1.47 8.96 -5.80
C ILE A 10 -0.51 9.97 -5.17
N GLU A 11 -1.00 10.78 -4.23
CA GLU A 11 -0.20 11.77 -3.51
C GLU A 11 0.96 11.11 -2.75
N LYS A 12 0.69 9.97 -2.08
CA LYS A 12 1.72 9.23 -1.36
C LYS A 12 2.84 8.74 -2.29
N ILE A 13 2.47 8.18 -3.45
CA ILE A 13 3.43 7.72 -4.45
C ILE A 13 4.26 8.91 -4.96
N GLN A 14 3.62 10.03 -5.32
CA GLN A 14 4.31 11.22 -5.80
C GLN A 14 5.31 11.79 -4.78
N GLN A 15 4.93 11.83 -3.50
CA GLN A 15 5.78 12.34 -2.43
C GLN A 15 7.02 11.47 -2.19
N GLU A 16 6.85 10.15 -2.16
CA GLU A 16 7.92 9.23 -1.74
C GLU A 16 8.76 8.70 -2.91
N TYR A 17 8.17 8.54 -4.09
CA TYR A 17 8.80 7.89 -5.25
C TYR A 17 9.14 8.86 -6.39
N LYS A 18 8.64 10.10 -6.37
CA LYS A 18 8.99 11.20 -7.30
C LYS A 18 9.03 10.74 -8.76
N ASP A 19 10.20 10.69 -9.38
CA ASP A 19 10.44 10.33 -10.79
C ASP A 19 10.11 8.87 -11.12
N GLN A 20 9.83 8.05 -10.10
CA GLN A 20 9.47 6.63 -10.24
C GLN A 20 7.95 6.39 -10.17
N TYR A 21 7.13 7.45 -10.19
CA TYR A 21 5.68 7.36 -10.11
C TYR A 21 5.10 6.32 -11.07
N ASP A 22 5.39 6.42 -12.37
CA ASP A 22 4.83 5.53 -13.40
C ASP A 22 5.18 4.06 -13.11
N CYS A 23 6.42 3.80 -12.69
CA CYS A 23 6.88 2.45 -12.36
C CYS A 23 6.13 1.87 -11.14
N VAL A 24 5.89 2.70 -10.12
CA VAL A 24 5.17 2.28 -8.90
C VAL A 24 3.68 2.10 -9.18
N GLU A 25 3.07 3.02 -9.94
CA GLU A 25 1.68 2.92 -10.37
C GLU A 25 1.46 1.64 -11.19
N ASP A 26 2.32 1.37 -12.18
CA ASP A 26 2.30 0.13 -12.96
C ASP A 26 2.49 -1.10 -12.07
N LEU A 27 3.44 -1.06 -11.13
CA LEU A 27 3.68 -2.17 -10.21
C LEU A 27 2.50 -2.43 -9.28
N LEU A 28 1.67 -1.45 -8.94
CA LEU A 28 0.52 -1.63 -8.05
C LEU A 28 -0.73 -2.07 -8.82
N THR A 29 -0.96 -1.48 -10.00
CA THR A 29 -2.15 -1.73 -10.83
C THR A 29 -2.08 -3.03 -11.62
N ASN A 30 -0.88 -3.49 -12.00
CA ASN A 30 -0.68 -4.74 -12.73
C ASN A 30 -0.58 -5.98 -11.83
N GLN A 31 -0.72 -5.82 -10.51
CA GLN A 31 -0.80 -6.99 -9.64
C GLN A 31 -2.17 -7.62 -9.77
N SER A 32 -2.16 -8.91 -10.06
CA SER A 32 -3.31 -9.77 -9.89
C SER A 32 -3.59 -9.98 -8.40
N PHE A 33 -4.04 -8.94 -7.69
CA PHE A 33 -4.67 -9.11 -6.39
C PHE A 33 -6.04 -9.73 -6.66
N PHE A 34 -6.03 -11.06 -6.80
CA PHE A 34 -7.14 -11.86 -7.27
C PHE A 34 -8.40 -11.66 -6.40
N HIS A 35 -9.49 -11.24 -7.03
CA HIS A 35 -10.88 -11.48 -6.60
C HIS A 35 -11.31 -10.96 -5.21
N THR A 36 -10.82 -9.80 -4.78
CA THR A 36 -11.23 -9.19 -3.51
C THR A 36 -11.88 -7.82 -3.71
N GLU A 37 -12.71 -7.41 -2.76
CA GLU A 37 -13.43 -6.13 -2.79
C GLU A 37 -12.46 -4.95 -2.90
N GLU A 38 -12.87 -3.86 -3.56
CA GLU A 38 -12.04 -2.67 -3.78
C GLU A 38 -11.43 -2.12 -2.48
N GLU A 39 -12.21 -2.05 -1.39
CA GLU A 39 -11.75 -1.61 -0.07
C GLU A 39 -10.54 -2.43 0.42
N PHE A 40 -10.55 -3.74 0.17
CA PHE A 40 -9.45 -4.63 0.56
C PHE A 40 -8.18 -4.32 -0.24
N ILE A 41 -8.30 -4.15 -1.56
CA ILE A 41 -7.17 -3.85 -2.44
C ILE A 41 -6.56 -2.50 -2.05
N LEU A 42 -7.39 -1.49 -1.80
CA LEU A 42 -6.92 -0.17 -1.40
C LEU A 42 -6.22 -0.20 -0.03
N ARG A 43 -6.75 -0.96 0.94
CA ARG A 43 -6.08 -1.17 2.24
C ARG A 43 -4.72 -1.84 2.06
N LEU A 44 -4.63 -2.83 1.19
CA LEU A 44 -3.38 -3.54 0.92
C LEU A 44 -2.35 -2.61 0.27
N ILE A 45 -2.75 -1.84 -0.74
CA ILE A 45 -1.88 -0.85 -1.38
C ILE A 45 -1.35 0.16 -0.36
N ARG A 46 -2.22 0.73 0.49
CA ARG A 46 -1.80 1.67 1.54
C ARG A 46 -0.83 1.03 2.54
N SER A 47 -1.08 -0.21 2.93
CA SER A 47 -0.20 -0.96 3.85
C SER A 47 1.18 -1.20 3.23
N ILE A 48 1.22 -1.58 1.95
CA ILE A 48 2.47 -1.80 1.22
C ILE A 48 3.25 -0.50 1.07
N LEU A 49 2.60 0.59 0.64
CA LEU A 49 3.22 1.91 0.53
C LEU A 49 3.77 2.41 1.86
N PHE A 50 3.05 2.18 2.95
CA PHE A 50 3.53 2.53 4.28
C PHE A 50 4.80 1.76 4.66
N LEU A 51 4.81 0.44 4.44
CA LEU A 51 5.93 -0.42 4.79
C LEU A 51 7.15 -0.22 3.88
N SER A 52 6.94 0.26 2.66
CA SER A 52 8.01 0.41 1.67
C SER A 52 8.83 1.69 1.85
N GLU A 53 8.32 2.69 2.56
CA GLU A 53 9.04 3.92 2.93
C GLU A 53 9.77 4.58 1.74
N GLY A 54 9.10 4.66 0.57
CA GLY A 54 9.69 5.22 -0.66
C GLY A 54 10.72 4.34 -1.38
N SER A 55 11.01 3.13 -0.90
CA SER A 55 11.93 2.19 -1.56
C SER A 55 11.20 1.25 -2.52
N ILE A 56 11.62 1.22 -3.79
CA ILE A 56 11.09 0.27 -4.79
C ILE A 56 11.42 -1.18 -4.40
N GLU A 57 12.61 -1.43 -3.86
CA GLU A 57 13.00 -2.77 -3.45
C GLU A 57 12.09 -3.29 -2.33
N GLN A 58 11.80 -2.44 -1.33
CA GLN A 58 10.85 -2.80 -0.27
C GLN A 58 9.42 -2.93 -0.80
N LEU A 59 9.01 -2.05 -1.72
CA LEU A 59 7.70 -2.15 -2.40
C LEU A 59 7.54 -3.53 -3.05
N GLN A 60 8.51 -3.95 -3.86
CA GLN A 60 8.51 -5.26 -4.52
C GLN A 60 8.55 -6.41 -3.52
N LYS A 61 9.33 -6.30 -2.44
CA LYS A 61 9.35 -7.28 -1.36
C LYS A 61 7.97 -7.45 -0.74
N TYR A 62 7.31 -6.38 -0.32
CA TYR A 62 5.99 -6.47 0.32
C TYR A 62 4.88 -6.86 -0.65
N LEU A 63 5.00 -6.51 -1.94
CA LEU A 63 4.15 -7.06 -3.00
C LEU A 63 4.27 -8.59 -3.09
N ASN A 64 5.48 -9.14 -3.00
CA ASN A 64 5.69 -10.58 -3.02
C ASN A 64 5.20 -11.27 -1.74
N ILE A 65 5.38 -10.65 -0.58
CA ILE A 65 4.83 -11.17 0.69
C ILE A 65 3.30 -11.18 0.62
N ALA A 66 2.67 -10.11 0.12
CA ALA A 66 1.22 -10.03 0.01
C ALA A 66 0.60 -11.13 -0.87
N LYS A 67 1.34 -11.61 -1.89
CA LYS A 67 0.92 -12.74 -2.73
C LYS A 67 0.92 -14.08 -1.99
N ILE A 68 1.78 -14.21 -0.98
CA ILE A 68 1.91 -15.42 -0.16
C ILE A 68 0.93 -15.34 1.02
N ASP A 69 1.02 -14.28 1.81
CA ASP A 69 0.12 -13.98 2.92
C ASP A 69 -0.01 -12.47 3.15
N PHE A 70 -1.12 -11.89 2.69
CA PHE A 70 -1.42 -10.47 2.90
C PHE A 70 -1.68 -10.12 4.37
N ARG A 71 -1.97 -11.09 5.23
CA ARG A 71 -2.24 -10.83 6.66
C ARG A 71 -1.00 -10.34 7.37
N ASP A 72 0.18 -10.82 6.97
CA ASP A 72 1.46 -10.33 7.49
C ASP A 72 1.67 -8.86 7.14
N VAL A 73 1.33 -8.47 5.91
CA VAL A 73 1.42 -7.07 5.45
C VAL A 73 0.49 -6.18 6.27
N PHE A 74 -0.77 -6.58 6.48
CA PHE A 74 -1.68 -5.83 7.34
C PHE A 74 -1.18 -5.75 8.78
N TYR A 75 -0.70 -6.86 9.32
CA TYR A 75 -0.24 -6.92 10.70
C TYR A 75 0.95 -5.98 10.92
N TRP A 76 1.99 -6.06 10.08
CA TRP A 76 3.16 -5.20 10.21
C TRP A 76 2.87 -3.72 9.95
N ALA A 77 1.93 -3.41 9.06
CA ALA A 77 1.59 -2.03 8.76
C ALA A 77 0.72 -1.39 9.86
N GLU A 78 -0.24 -2.14 10.41
CA GLU A 78 -1.30 -1.59 11.26
C GLU A 78 -1.12 -1.83 12.76
N TYR A 79 -0.33 -2.82 13.18
CA TYR A 79 -0.23 -3.25 14.57
C TYR A 79 1.15 -2.97 15.16
N ASP A 80 1.19 -2.70 16.46
CA ASP A 80 2.42 -2.63 17.23
C ASP A 80 2.84 -3.99 17.80
N GLN A 81 4.00 -4.03 18.48
CA GLN A 81 4.53 -5.23 19.13
C GLN A 81 3.64 -5.81 20.24
N ASN A 82 2.65 -5.05 20.73
CA ASN A 82 1.69 -5.49 21.75
C ASN A 82 0.38 -5.99 21.12
N ASN A 83 0.33 -6.19 19.80
CA ASN A 83 -0.87 -6.53 19.03
C ASN A 83 -1.97 -5.45 19.10
N LYS A 84 -1.62 -4.20 19.37
CA LYS A 84 -2.56 -3.09 19.33
C LYS A 84 -2.59 -2.49 17.92
N GLN A 85 -3.78 -2.41 17.33
CA GLN A 85 -3.96 -1.70 16.07
C GLN A 85 -3.75 -0.19 16.30
N ILE A 86 -2.71 0.38 15.69
CA ILE A 86 -2.33 1.79 15.79
C ILE A 86 -2.59 2.58 14.50
N ARG A 87 -2.89 1.89 13.40
CA ARG A 87 -3.28 2.48 12.10
C ARG A 87 -4.45 1.72 11.48
N ASP A 88 -5.23 2.41 10.67
CA ASP A 88 -6.39 1.85 9.98
C ASP A 88 -6.30 2.19 8.48
N PHE A 89 -5.70 1.31 7.69
CA PHE A 89 -5.49 1.54 6.25
C PHE A 89 -6.72 1.25 5.40
N LYS A 90 -7.86 0.91 6.02
CA LYS A 90 -9.16 1.02 5.33
C LYS A 90 -9.48 2.48 5.03
N LYS A 91 -8.94 3.40 5.82
CA LYS A 91 -9.09 4.84 5.64
C LYS A 91 -7.92 5.41 4.82
N PRO A 92 -8.16 6.52 4.08
CA PRO A 92 -7.10 7.26 3.43
C PRO A 92 -5.97 7.65 4.39
N PHE A 93 -4.76 7.85 3.87
CA PHE A 93 -3.72 8.52 4.64
C PHE A 93 -4.27 9.85 5.17
N LYS A 94 -4.18 10.08 6.48
CA LYS A 94 -4.59 11.35 7.06
C LYS A 94 -3.70 12.42 6.46
N GLY A 95 -4.29 13.36 5.72
CA GLY A 95 -3.62 14.56 5.25
C GLY A 95 -3.30 15.46 6.44
N GLU A 96 -2.29 15.10 7.23
CA GLU A 96 -1.56 16.04 8.07
C GLU A 96 -0.26 16.35 7.33
N TYR A 97 -0.39 17.10 6.25
CA TYR A 97 0.73 17.72 5.56
C TYR A 97 0.65 19.23 5.85
N ASN A 98 1.07 19.62 7.05
CA ASN A 98 1.53 20.96 7.39
C ASN A 98 2.66 20.84 8.41
#